data_AF-A0A7W1NCV8-F1
#
_entry.id   AF-A0A7W1NCV8-F1
#
_cell.length_a   1.000
_cell.length_b   1.000
_cell.length_c   1.000
_cell.angle_alpha   90.00
_cell.angle_beta   90.00
_cell.angle_gamma   90.00
#
_symmetry.space_group_name_H-M   'P 1'
#
loop_
_entity.id
_entity.type
_entity.pdbx_description
1 polymer ?
#
loop_
_entity_poly.entity_id
_entity_poly.type
_entity_poly.pdbx_seq_one_letter_code
_entity_poly.pdbx_strand_id
1 'polypeptide(L)'
;MPDVASFILTSLLSVLAFAIGRCDSRHSPRQVQGLAAFILMVLIAKAFLHAHPAWEAQLLPWREYAALQSYWIWPLALCFFGLIAGHLPRRSTGRSVAVALAALVFATSLWSQRWMVVGIDDRSTAVADRDHHCVQSAGDSCVPASCVSLLSYWGVPATEGEMARLCISQGGTSLFNAYRGLRLKADDHGLRARIVETDVDGAVALGVPLLFGDGSHARVLVPERGLLVVHDPALSHAEVWSRERIARHLRGAVVVVESTRGARPATPAVAVAAISLPAPR
;
A
#
# COMPACT_ATOMS: atom_id res chain seq x y z
N MET A 1 -14.92 6.43 -10.60
CA MET A 1 -15.22 7.88 -10.68
C MET A 1 -14.19 8.64 -9.87
N PRO A 2 -13.69 9.79 -10.35
CA PRO A 2 -12.79 10.64 -9.58
C PRO A 2 -13.48 11.09 -8.28
N ASP A 3 -12.79 10.97 -7.15
CA ASP A 3 -13.26 11.42 -5.84
C ASP A 3 -12.85 12.88 -5.57
N VAL A 4 -13.34 13.76 -6.45
CA VAL A 4 -13.04 15.20 -6.41
C VAL A 4 -13.48 15.83 -5.08
N ALA A 5 -14.57 15.31 -4.48
CA ALA A 5 -15.07 15.79 -3.20
C ALA A 5 -14.06 15.54 -2.07
N SER A 6 -13.51 14.33 -1.97
CA SER A 6 -12.46 14.03 -0.98
C SER A 6 -11.21 14.87 -1.21
N PHE A 7 -10.78 15.08 -2.46
CA PHE A 7 -9.64 15.93 -2.79
C PHE A 7 -9.83 17.38 -2.31
N ILE A 8 -11.00 17.96 -2.59
CA ILE A 8 -11.33 19.33 -2.15
C ILE A 8 -11.38 19.38 -0.62
N LEU A 9 -12.03 18.40 0.01
CA LEU A 9 -12.15 18.34 1.46
C LEU A 9 -10.79 18.25 2.16
N THR A 10 -9.89 17.36 1.73
CA THR A 10 -8.56 17.22 2.32
C THR A 10 -7.71 18.47 2.13
N SER A 11 -7.84 19.13 0.98
CA SER A 11 -7.17 20.39 0.69
C SER A 11 -7.65 21.52 1.60
N LEU A 12 -8.97 21.64 1.77
CA LEU A 12 -9.57 22.64 2.66
C LEU A 12 -9.21 22.39 4.12
N LEU A 13 -9.28 21.13 4.58
CA LEU A 13 -8.89 20.74 5.93
C LEU A 13 -7.42 21.06 6.21
N SER A 14 -6.54 20.85 5.22
CA SER A 14 -5.12 21.17 5.29
C SER A 14 -4.85 22.67 5.46
N VAL A 15 -5.52 23.50 4.65
CA VAL A 15 -5.43 24.97 4.75
C VAL A 15 -6.01 25.47 6.09
N LEU A 16 -7.16 24.92 6.50
CA LEU A 16 -7.79 25.26 7.76
C LEU A 16 -6.90 24.89 8.95
N ALA A 17 -6.27 23.72 8.93
CA ALA A 17 -5.37 23.27 9.99
C ALA A 17 -4.15 24.20 10.14
N PHE A 18 -3.55 24.66 9.03
CA PHE A 18 -2.49 25.67 9.07
C PHE A 18 -2.99 26.98 9.68
N ALA A 19 -4.17 27.46 9.28
CA ALA A 19 -4.76 28.69 9.80
C ALA A 19 -5.06 28.58 11.30
N ILE A 20 -5.62 27.45 11.76
CA ILE A 20 -5.86 27.16 13.17
C ILE A 20 -4.55 27.17 13.95
N GLY A 21 -3.52 26.43 13.52
CA GLY A 21 -2.22 26.41 14.20
C GLY A 21 -1.61 27.81 14.32
N ARG A 22 -1.75 28.64 13.28
CA ARG A 22 -1.27 30.03 13.31
C ARG A 22 -2.09 30.95 14.22
N CYS A 23 -3.40 30.73 14.35
CA CYS A 23 -4.26 31.50 15.26
C CYS A 23 -4.01 31.09 16.71
N ASP A 24 -3.84 29.79 16.96
CA ASP A 24 -3.64 29.20 18.27
C ASP A 24 -2.28 29.57 18.90
N SER A 25 -1.31 30.00 18.09
CA SER A 25 -0.01 30.49 18.54
C SER A 25 -0.07 31.75 19.43
N ARG A 26 -1.26 32.36 19.58
CA ARG A 26 -1.51 33.53 20.45
C ARG A 26 -1.75 33.12 21.91
N HIS A 27 -1.98 31.84 22.18
CA HIS A 27 -2.13 31.33 23.54
C HIS A 27 -0.80 31.31 24.30
N SER A 28 -0.83 30.83 25.55
CA SER A 28 0.38 30.79 26.38
C SER A 28 1.49 29.97 25.70
N PRO A 29 2.77 30.38 25.78
CA PRO A 29 3.87 29.65 25.14
C PRO A 29 3.92 28.16 25.53
N ARG A 30 3.57 27.84 26.79
CA ARG A 30 3.53 26.46 27.29
C ARG A 30 2.48 25.60 26.58
N GLN A 31 1.28 26.15 26.32
CA GLN A 31 0.22 25.44 25.60
C GLN A 31 0.62 25.18 24.15
N VAL A 32 1.16 26.19 23.46
CA VAL A 32 1.63 26.07 22.08
C VAL A 32 2.76 25.04 21.96
N GLN A 33 3.73 25.08 22.87
CA GLN A 33 4.81 24.09 22.94
C GLN A 33 4.28 22.67 23.20
N GLY A 34 3.34 22.52 24.13
CA GLY A 34 2.70 21.23 24.43
C GLY A 34 1.95 20.66 23.23
N LEU A 35 1.15 21.48 22.53
CA LEU A 35 0.42 21.06 21.33
C LEU A 35 1.38 20.71 20.18
N ALA A 36 2.41 21.53 19.95
CA ALA A 36 3.41 21.27 18.92
C ALA A 36 4.19 19.96 19.20
N ALA A 37 4.57 19.72 20.47
CA ALA A 37 5.22 18.48 20.88
C ALA A 37 4.31 17.26 20.70
N PHE A 38 3.02 17.39 21.05
CA PHE A 38 2.03 16.34 20.82
C PHE A 38 1.86 16.01 19.34
N ILE A 39 1.68 17.02 18.48
CA ILE A 39 1.56 16.80 17.03
C ILE A 39 2.83 16.15 16.50
N LEU A 40 4.02 16.63 16.88
CA LEU A 40 5.29 16.05 16.46
C LEU A 40 5.41 14.58 16.89
N MET A 41 5.01 14.24 18.11
CA MET A 41 4.98 12.85 18.58
C MET A 41 4.06 11.98 17.71
N VAL A 42 2.88 12.48 17.31
CA VAL A 42 1.98 11.77 16.39
C VAL A 42 2.61 11.59 15.00
N LEU A 43 3.30 12.61 14.47
CA LEU A 43 4.03 12.52 13.19
C LEU A 43 5.15 11.47 13.25
N ILE A 44 5.91 11.44 14.35
CA ILE A 44 6.97 10.44 14.59
C ILE A 44 6.38 9.04 14.71
N ALA A 45 5.29 8.88 15.47
CA ALA A 45 4.59 7.62 15.59
C ALA A 45 4.08 7.12 14.22
N LYS A 46 3.53 8.02 13.38
CA LYS A 46 3.14 7.67 12.01
C LYS A 46 4.33 7.26 11.14
N ALA A 47 5.46 7.95 11.25
CA ALA A 47 6.68 7.58 10.53
C ALA A 47 7.20 6.20 10.95
N PHE A 48 7.15 5.89 12.24
CA PHE A 48 7.46 4.57 12.78
C PHE A 48 6.50 3.50 12.23
N LEU A 49 5.19 3.76 12.27
CA LEU A 49 4.18 2.86 11.70
C LEU A 49 4.31 2.67 10.18
N HIS A 50 4.79 3.68 9.47
CA HIS A 50 5.08 3.57 8.03
C HIS A 50 6.26 2.61 7.75
N ALA A 51 7.25 2.55 8.65
CA ALA A 51 8.35 1.59 8.58
C ALA A 51 7.91 0.17 8.98
N HIS A 52 6.82 0.04 9.75
CA HIS A 52 6.23 -1.22 10.22
C HIS A 52 4.78 -1.39 9.77
N PRO A 53 4.53 -1.56 8.45
CA PRO A 53 3.18 -1.57 7.90
C PRO A 53 2.31 -2.70 8.46
N ALA A 54 2.89 -3.83 8.92
CA ALA A 54 2.11 -4.89 9.55
C ALA A 54 1.51 -4.42 10.89
N TRP A 55 2.25 -3.62 11.66
CA TRP A 55 1.78 -3.07 12.94
C TRP A 55 0.68 -2.04 12.70
N GLU A 56 0.86 -1.18 11.70
CA GLU A 56 -0.15 -0.20 11.30
C GLU A 56 -1.46 -0.87 10.87
N ALA A 57 -1.40 -1.94 10.06
CA ALA A 57 -2.58 -2.70 9.65
C ALA A 57 -3.29 -3.43 10.81
N GLN A 58 -2.56 -3.80 11.86
CA GLN A 58 -3.13 -4.44 13.06
C GLN A 58 -3.81 -3.44 13.99
N LEU A 59 -3.18 -2.28 14.22
CA LEU A 59 -3.76 -1.21 15.04
C LEU A 59 -5.00 -0.59 14.39
N LEU A 60 -4.99 -0.51 13.06
CA LEU A 60 -5.98 0.19 12.26
C LEU A 60 -6.60 -0.77 11.23
N PRO A 61 -7.33 -1.82 11.67
CA PRO A 61 -7.81 -2.89 10.81
C PRO A 61 -9.16 -2.57 10.15
N TRP A 62 -9.65 -1.34 10.20
CA TRP A 62 -10.80 -0.87 9.41
C TRP A 62 -10.49 -0.87 7.90
N ARG A 63 -11.47 -1.29 7.09
CA ARG A 63 -11.33 -1.42 5.62
C ARG A 63 -10.97 -0.08 4.95
N GLU A 64 -11.52 1.01 5.48
CA GLU A 64 -11.51 2.32 4.81
C GLU A 64 -10.22 3.09 5.05
N TYR A 65 -9.44 2.68 6.03
CA TYR A 65 -8.21 3.36 6.37
C TYR A 65 -7.13 3.24 5.36
N ALA A 66 -7.04 2.15 4.61
CA ALA A 66 -6.07 2.07 3.53
C ALA A 66 -6.27 3.22 2.51
N ALA A 67 -7.51 3.67 2.30
CA ALA A 67 -7.81 4.83 1.47
C ALA A 67 -7.49 6.17 2.15
N LEU A 68 -7.39 6.23 3.48
CA LEU A 68 -7.06 7.43 4.26
C LEU A 68 -5.59 7.49 4.71
N GLN A 69 -4.87 6.36 4.71
CA GLN A 69 -3.60 6.14 5.40
C GLN A 69 -2.52 7.13 4.98
N SER A 70 -2.48 7.48 3.69
CA SER A 70 -1.52 8.42 3.11
C SER A 70 -1.89 9.89 3.33
N TYR A 71 -3.10 10.22 3.79
CA TYR A 71 -3.66 11.57 3.65
C TYR A 71 -3.94 12.28 4.97
N TRP A 72 -4.29 11.55 6.03
CA TRP A 72 -4.68 12.16 7.29
C TRP A 72 -3.54 12.90 8.01
N ILE A 73 -2.29 12.64 7.61
CA ILE A 73 -1.10 13.26 8.21
C ILE A 73 -0.86 14.70 7.73
N TRP A 74 -1.33 15.06 6.53
CA TRP A 74 -1.04 16.37 5.93
C TRP A 74 -1.64 17.55 6.72
N PRO A 75 -2.92 17.49 7.16
CA PRO A 75 -3.46 18.54 8.04
C PRO A 75 -2.68 18.70 9.34
N LEU A 76 -2.18 17.61 9.93
CA LEU A 76 -1.39 17.67 11.18
C LEU A 76 -0.03 18.33 10.95
N ALA A 77 0.67 17.95 9.88
CA ALA A 77 1.94 18.56 9.51
C ALA A 77 1.77 20.08 9.24
N LEU A 78 0.69 20.47 8.56
CA LEU A 78 0.39 21.88 8.29
C LEU A 78 -0.01 22.65 9.55
N CYS A 79 -0.77 22.05 10.46
CA CYS A 79 -1.04 22.63 11.77
C CYS A 79 0.26 22.91 12.55
N PHE A 80 1.19 21.95 12.56
CA PHE A 80 2.51 22.09 13.20
C PHE A 80 3.30 23.29 12.65
N PHE A 81 3.42 23.41 11.32
CA PHE A 81 4.08 24.58 10.73
C PHE A 81 3.30 25.88 10.95
N GLY A 82 1.97 25.82 11.04
CA GLY A 82 1.13 26.95 11.43
C GLY A 82 1.48 27.48 12.82
N LEU A 83 1.60 26.58 13.81
CA LEU A 83 2.00 26.91 15.19
C LEU A 83 3.39 27.57 15.22
N ILE A 84 4.37 26.99 14.52
CA ILE A 84 5.73 27.54 14.43
C ILE A 84 5.71 28.94 13.80
N ALA A 85 5.07 29.09 12.63
CA ALA A 85 5.01 30.37 11.92
C ALA A 85 4.27 31.46 12.70
N GLY A 86 3.29 31.08 13.51
CA GLY A 86 2.54 31.97 14.38
C GLY A 86 3.35 32.43 15.61
N HIS A 87 4.20 31.56 16.17
CA HIS A 87 5.03 31.87 17.34
C HIS A 87 6.26 32.72 17.00
N LEU A 88 6.74 32.66 15.76
CA LEU A 88 7.92 33.42 15.31
C LEU A 88 7.58 34.89 14.99
N PRO A 89 8.50 35.84 15.28
CA PRO A 89 8.30 37.26 15.00
C PRO A 89 7.97 37.53 13.53
N ARG A 90 7.11 38.53 13.27
CA ARG A 90 6.56 38.82 11.93
C ARG A 90 7.63 39.08 10.85
N ARG A 91 8.79 39.61 11.24
CA ARG A 91 9.92 39.94 10.35
C ARG A 91 11.09 38.94 10.43
N SER A 92 10.93 37.82 11.13
CA SER A 92 12.00 36.82 11.23
C SER A 92 12.12 35.97 9.97
N THR A 93 13.35 35.68 9.55
CA THR A 93 13.63 34.72 8.47
C THR A 93 13.04 33.34 8.77
N GLY A 94 13.06 32.91 10.04
CA GLY A 94 12.50 31.63 10.45
C GLY A 94 11.00 31.48 10.15
N ARG A 95 10.22 32.56 10.28
CA ARG A 95 8.80 32.55 9.92
C ARG A 95 8.59 32.32 8.44
N SER A 96 9.38 32.99 7.59
CA SER A 96 9.32 32.79 6.14
C SER A 96 9.71 31.37 5.75
N VAL A 97 10.73 30.80 6.40
CA VAL A 97 11.12 29.40 6.20
C VAL A 97 10.00 28.44 6.60
N ALA A 98 9.37 28.62 7.77
CA ALA A 98 8.26 27.78 8.21
C ALA A 98 7.05 27.84 7.25
N VAL A 99 6.71 29.03 6.73
CA VAL A 99 5.65 29.19 5.72
C VAL A 99 6.04 28.54 4.39
N ALA A 100 7.29 28.67 3.95
CA ALA A 100 7.77 28.02 2.73
C ALA A 100 7.73 26.49 2.85
N LEU A 101 8.13 25.94 4.00
CA LEU A 101 8.02 24.50 4.28
C LEU A 101 6.56 24.06 4.32
N ALA A 102 5.65 24.81 4.94
CA ALA A 102 4.22 24.52 4.90
C ALA A 102 3.67 24.51 3.46
N ALA A 103 4.05 25.48 2.63
CA ALA A 103 3.65 25.53 1.23
C ALA A 103 4.19 24.32 0.44
N LEU A 104 5.43 23.91 0.70
CA LEU A 104 6.02 22.70 0.11
C LEU A 104 5.26 21.44 0.54
N VAL A 105 4.99 21.26 1.84
CA VAL A 105 4.21 20.13 2.37
C VAL A 105 2.82 20.09 1.74
N PHE A 106 2.15 21.24 1.62
CA PHE A 106 0.84 21.34 0.98
C PHE A 106 0.90 20.95 -0.49
N ALA A 107 1.88 21.46 -1.26
CA ALA A 107 2.07 21.09 -2.65
C ALA A 107 2.34 19.58 -2.82
N THR A 108 3.17 18.99 -1.97
CA THR A 108 3.43 17.54 -1.94
C THR A 108 2.15 16.75 -1.62
N SER A 109 1.34 17.23 -0.66
CA SER A 109 0.03 16.64 -0.35
C SER A 109 -0.87 16.61 -1.60
N LEU A 110 -1.04 17.75 -2.27
CA LEU A 110 -1.86 17.84 -3.49
C LEU A 110 -1.36 16.89 -4.59
N TRP A 111 -0.04 16.82 -4.78
CA TRP A 111 0.56 15.90 -5.74
C TRP A 111 0.26 14.43 -5.39
N SER A 112 0.39 14.05 -4.12
CA SER A 112 0.10 12.68 -3.66
C SER A 112 -1.38 12.28 -3.79
N GLN A 113 -2.28 13.26 -3.86
CA GLN A 113 -3.73 13.09 -3.95
C GLN A 113 -4.28 13.26 -5.38
N ARG A 114 -3.41 13.53 -6.37
CA ARG A 114 -3.83 13.81 -7.76
C ARG A 114 -4.71 12.71 -8.38
N TRP A 115 -4.58 11.47 -7.91
CA TRP A 115 -5.37 10.33 -8.37
C TRP A 115 -6.88 10.52 -8.17
N MET A 116 -7.27 11.25 -7.12
CA MET A 116 -8.66 11.55 -6.82
C MET A 116 -9.31 12.40 -7.93
N VAL A 117 -8.51 13.13 -8.72
CA VAL A 117 -8.98 13.98 -9.81
C VAL A 117 -8.78 13.32 -11.17
N VAL A 118 -7.65 12.65 -11.39
CA VAL A 118 -7.30 12.05 -12.69
C VAL A 118 -8.15 10.81 -13.01
N GLY A 119 -8.59 10.05 -11.99
CA GLY A 119 -9.39 8.84 -12.20
C GLY A 119 -8.53 7.63 -12.59
N ILE A 120 -8.99 6.42 -12.21
CA ILE A 120 -8.22 5.17 -12.32
C ILE A 120 -8.44 4.59 -13.72
N ASP A 121 -7.39 4.11 -14.38
CA ASP A 121 -7.58 3.27 -15.57
C ASP A 121 -7.99 1.86 -15.13
N ASP A 122 -9.29 1.58 -15.27
CA ASP A 122 -9.94 0.35 -14.83
C ASP A 122 -10.53 -0.44 -16.01
N ARG A 123 -10.07 -0.16 -17.24
CA ARG A 123 -10.60 -0.73 -18.47
C ARG A 123 -10.09 -2.14 -18.76
N SER A 124 -8.98 -2.55 -18.16
CA SER A 124 -8.39 -3.86 -18.44
C SER A 124 -9.34 -4.99 -18.02
N THR A 125 -9.59 -5.89 -18.97
CA THR A 125 -10.34 -7.13 -18.77
C THR A 125 -9.42 -8.33 -18.60
N ALA A 126 -8.11 -8.12 -18.44
CA ALA A 126 -7.15 -9.19 -18.23
C ALA A 126 -7.53 -10.01 -16.99
N VAL A 127 -7.45 -11.33 -17.10
CA VAL A 127 -7.74 -12.30 -16.06
C VAL A 127 -6.55 -13.25 -15.93
N ALA A 128 -6.46 -13.95 -14.80
CA ALA A 128 -5.50 -15.04 -14.66
C ALA A 128 -5.83 -16.18 -15.65
N ASP A 129 -4.78 -16.75 -16.25
CA ASP A 129 -4.86 -17.95 -17.06
C ASP A 129 -5.05 -19.22 -16.20
N ARG A 130 -4.94 -20.40 -16.85
CA ARG A 130 -5.07 -21.70 -16.17
C ARG A 130 -3.95 -21.98 -15.17
N ASP A 131 -2.82 -21.30 -15.32
CA ASP A 131 -1.65 -21.43 -14.44
C ASP A 131 -1.67 -20.35 -13.36
N HIS A 132 -2.81 -19.69 -13.13
CA HIS A 132 -2.97 -18.64 -12.13
C HIS A 132 -2.10 -17.41 -12.39
N HIS A 133 -1.71 -17.18 -13.65
CA HIS A 133 -0.85 -16.07 -14.04
C HIS A 133 -1.64 -14.99 -14.80
N CYS A 134 -1.53 -13.74 -14.37
CA CYS A 134 -2.09 -12.58 -15.06
C CYS A 134 -0.95 -11.65 -15.49
N VAL A 135 -0.80 -11.47 -16.80
CA VAL A 135 0.14 -10.50 -17.38
C VAL A 135 -0.46 -9.10 -17.24
N GLN A 136 0.35 -8.12 -16.83
CA GLN A 136 -0.11 -6.74 -16.71
C GLN A 136 -0.37 -6.11 -18.09
N SER A 137 -1.43 -5.32 -18.22
CA SER A 137 -1.76 -4.66 -19.48
C SER A 137 -1.07 -3.29 -19.65
N ALA A 138 -0.68 -2.65 -18.55
CA ALA A 138 -0.01 -1.35 -18.53
C ALA A 138 1.22 -1.36 -17.61
N GLY A 139 2.20 -0.48 -17.86
CA GLY A 139 3.47 -0.47 -17.10
C GLY A 139 3.35 -0.23 -15.58
N ASP A 140 2.25 0.34 -15.11
CA ASP A 140 1.96 0.68 -13.71
C ASP A 140 0.89 -0.21 -13.06
N SER A 141 0.48 -1.29 -13.74
CA SER A 141 -0.59 -2.20 -13.33
C SER A 141 -0.11 -3.54 -12.74
N CYS A 142 1.18 -3.64 -12.38
CA CYS A 142 1.77 -4.84 -11.79
C CYS A 142 1.08 -5.31 -10.50
N VAL A 143 0.63 -4.39 -9.64
CA VAL A 143 -0.07 -4.74 -8.39
C VAL A 143 -1.47 -5.31 -8.68
N PRO A 144 -2.34 -4.64 -9.47
CA PRO A 144 -3.60 -5.23 -9.93
C PRO A 144 -3.46 -6.63 -10.54
N ALA A 145 -2.54 -6.81 -11.48
CA ALA A 145 -2.29 -8.10 -12.13
C ALA A 145 -1.79 -9.18 -11.13
N SER A 146 -0.92 -8.79 -10.20
CA SER A 146 -0.48 -9.68 -9.11
C SER A 146 -1.64 -10.05 -8.18
N CYS A 147 -2.53 -9.11 -7.86
CA CYS A 147 -3.72 -9.42 -7.05
C CYS A 147 -4.65 -10.40 -7.77
N VAL A 148 -4.85 -10.26 -9.08
CA VAL A 148 -5.63 -11.21 -9.90
C VAL A 148 -5.00 -12.61 -9.84
N SER A 149 -3.69 -12.69 -10.06
CA SER A 149 -2.93 -13.95 -9.97
C SER A 149 -3.11 -14.60 -8.59
N LEU A 150 -2.92 -13.82 -7.51
CA LEU A 150 -3.07 -14.27 -6.12
C LEU A 150 -4.49 -14.78 -5.80
N LEU A 151 -5.52 -14.06 -6.22
CA LEU A 151 -6.92 -14.42 -5.98
C LEU A 151 -7.35 -15.67 -6.76
N SER A 152 -6.77 -15.89 -7.94
CA SER A 152 -7.11 -17.04 -8.77
C SER A 152 -6.74 -18.38 -8.10
N TYR A 153 -5.70 -18.42 -7.26
CA TYR A 153 -5.35 -19.59 -6.43
C TYR A 153 -6.44 -19.98 -5.43
N TRP A 154 -7.29 -19.03 -5.08
CA TRP A 154 -8.42 -19.22 -4.17
C TRP A 154 -9.76 -19.39 -4.91
N GLY A 155 -9.72 -19.50 -6.24
CA GLY A 155 -10.93 -19.59 -7.07
C GLY A 155 -11.78 -18.32 -7.07
N VAL A 156 -11.19 -17.17 -6.72
CA VAL A 156 -11.90 -15.88 -6.71
C VAL A 156 -11.71 -15.19 -8.06
N PRO A 157 -12.76 -15.05 -8.88
CA PRO A 157 -12.66 -14.42 -10.19
C PRO A 157 -12.47 -12.92 -10.03
N ALA A 158 -11.44 -12.37 -10.67
CA ALA A 158 -11.17 -10.94 -10.73
C ALA A 158 -10.56 -10.56 -12.07
N THR A 159 -10.84 -9.34 -12.54
CA THR A 159 -10.10 -8.73 -13.65
C THR A 159 -9.05 -7.74 -13.14
N GLU A 160 -8.05 -7.46 -13.96
CA GLU A 160 -7.03 -6.45 -13.65
C GLU A 160 -7.66 -5.07 -13.43
N GLY A 161 -8.60 -4.65 -14.28
CA GLY A 161 -9.30 -3.36 -14.13
C GLY A 161 -10.17 -3.31 -12.87
N GLU A 162 -10.80 -4.42 -12.49
CA GLU A 162 -11.49 -4.52 -11.20
C GLU A 162 -10.53 -4.31 -10.03
N MET A 163 -9.39 -5.01 -10.04
CA MET A 163 -8.38 -4.88 -8.99
C MET A 163 -7.71 -3.50 -9.01
N ALA A 164 -7.51 -2.87 -10.16
CA ALA A 164 -7.00 -1.50 -10.25
C ALA A 164 -7.92 -0.51 -9.51
N ARG A 165 -9.24 -0.66 -9.71
CA ARG A 165 -10.24 0.15 -9.01
C ARG A 165 -10.31 -0.15 -7.51
N LEU A 166 -10.29 -1.42 -7.11
CA LEU A 166 -10.34 -1.81 -5.69
C LEU A 166 -9.04 -1.47 -4.94
N CYS A 167 -7.91 -1.52 -5.62
CA CYS A 167 -6.61 -1.13 -5.08
C CYS A 167 -6.36 0.38 -5.16
N ILE A 168 -7.15 1.16 -5.91
CA ILE A 168 -6.86 2.59 -6.14
C ILE A 168 -5.47 2.76 -6.81
N SER A 169 -5.24 2.02 -7.89
CA SER A 169 -3.96 1.94 -8.62
C SER A 169 -3.80 3.05 -9.64
N GLN A 170 -2.77 3.91 -9.49
CA GLN A 170 -2.59 5.16 -10.25
C GLN A 170 -1.11 5.52 -10.43
N GLY A 171 -0.50 5.16 -11.56
CA GLY A 171 0.95 5.33 -11.71
C GLY A 171 1.74 4.52 -10.69
N GLY A 172 1.15 3.41 -10.20
CA GLY A 172 1.65 2.57 -9.12
C GLY A 172 0.59 2.28 -8.06
N THR A 173 0.91 1.37 -7.14
CA THR A 173 0.00 0.97 -6.05
C THR A 173 0.80 0.70 -4.79
N SER A 174 0.40 1.28 -3.66
CA SER A 174 1.05 1.02 -2.37
C SER A 174 0.66 -0.36 -1.81
N LEU A 175 1.45 -0.85 -0.85
CA LEU A 175 1.14 -2.09 -0.13
C LEU A 175 -0.25 -2.05 0.55
N PHE A 176 -0.60 -0.92 1.18
CA PHE A 176 -1.91 -0.74 1.82
C PHE A 176 -3.06 -0.74 0.82
N ASN A 177 -2.84 -0.14 -0.34
CA ASN A 177 -3.79 -0.14 -1.44
C ASN A 177 -4.00 -1.55 -2.01
N ALA A 178 -2.93 -2.33 -2.19
CA ALA A 178 -3.01 -3.74 -2.54
C ALA A 178 -3.81 -4.55 -1.51
N TYR A 179 -3.47 -4.37 -0.22
CA TYR A 179 -4.16 -4.98 0.90
C TYR A 179 -5.65 -4.62 0.93
N ARG A 180 -6.01 -3.36 0.68
CA ARG A 180 -7.41 -2.92 0.57
C ARG A 180 -8.14 -3.68 -0.53
N GLY A 181 -7.58 -3.69 -1.74
CA GLY A 181 -8.24 -4.31 -2.87
C GLY A 181 -8.43 -5.81 -2.66
N LEU A 182 -7.39 -6.50 -2.18
CA LEU A 182 -7.46 -7.91 -1.83
C LEU A 182 -8.49 -8.16 -0.74
N ARG A 183 -8.53 -7.34 0.32
CA ARG A 183 -9.51 -7.52 1.40
C ARG A 183 -10.94 -7.32 0.93
N LEU A 184 -11.22 -6.25 0.18
CA LEU A 184 -12.56 -5.97 -0.35
C LEU A 184 -13.06 -7.13 -1.22
N LYS A 185 -12.17 -7.71 -2.03
CA LYS A 185 -12.51 -8.85 -2.90
C LYS A 185 -12.55 -10.19 -2.17
N ALA A 186 -11.69 -10.40 -1.19
CA ALA A 186 -11.54 -11.66 -0.45
C ALA A 186 -12.64 -11.90 0.59
N ASP A 187 -13.12 -10.85 1.25
CA ASP A 187 -14.07 -10.96 2.37
C ASP A 187 -15.38 -11.66 1.93
N ASP A 188 -15.86 -11.41 0.71
CA ASP A 188 -17.09 -12.01 0.16
C ASP A 188 -16.95 -13.51 -0.14
N HIS A 189 -15.72 -14.04 -0.13
CA HIS A 189 -15.39 -15.43 -0.43
C HIS A 189 -14.93 -16.23 0.80
N GLY A 190 -15.12 -15.70 2.01
CA GLY A 190 -14.66 -16.35 3.24
C GLY A 190 -13.13 -16.42 3.34
N LEU A 191 -12.44 -15.49 2.69
CA LEU A 191 -11.01 -15.32 2.76
C LEU A 191 -10.67 -14.06 3.56
N ARG A 192 -9.44 -13.98 4.07
CA ARG A 192 -8.95 -12.81 4.81
C ARG A 192 -7.60 -12.40 4.26
N ALA A 193 -7.48 -11.16 3.84
CA ALA A 193 -6.19 -10.56 3.53
C ALA A 193 -5.51 -10.05 4.82
N ARG A 194 -4.17 -10.10 4.90
CA ARG A 194 -3.35 -9.58 6.00
C ARG A 194 -2.02 -9.04 5.48
N ILE A 195 -1.51 -7.98 6.13
CA ILE A 195 -0.11 -7.56 5.96
C ILE A 195 0.74 -8.32 7.00
N VAL A 196 1.83 -8.93 6.55
CA VAL A 196 2.75 -9.69 7.39
C VAL A 196 4.18 -9.19 7.14
N GLU A 197 4.93 -8.96 8.21
CA GLU A 197 6.37 -8.71 8.13
C GLU A 197 7.12 -10.04 8.23
N THR A 198 7.95 -10.34 7.23
CA THR A 198 8.65 -11.61 7.09
C THR A 198 9.89 -11.49 6.19
N ASP A 199 10.87 -12.37 6.42
CA ASP A 199 11.93 -12.68 5.47
C ASP A 199 11.52 -13.83 4.53
N VAL A 200 12.47 -14.35 3.73
CA VAL A 200 12.23 -15.44 2.78
C VAL A 200 11.82 -16.73 3.50
N ASP A 201 12.44 -17.04 4.64
CA ASP A 201 12.14 -18.26 5.38
C ASP A 201 10.74 -18.23 5.97
N GLY A 202 10.36 -17.11 6.59
CA GLY A 202 9.00 -16.92 7.07
C GLY A 202 7.98 -16.90 5.92
N ALA A 203 8.31 -16.31 4.76
CA ALA A 203 7.44 -16.30 3.58
C ALA A 203 7.18 -17.73 3.07
N VAL A 204 8.21 -18.58 3.07
CA VAL A 204 8.08 -20.01 2.73
C VAL A 204 7.29 -20.77 3.80
N ALA A 205 7.54 -20.48 5.09
CA ALA A 205 6.85 -21.14 6.20
C ALA A 205 5.35 -20.83 6.27
N LEU A 206 4.90 -19.70 5.72
CA LEU A 206 3.47 -19.39 5.59
C LEU A 206 2.72 -20.41 4.72
N GLY A 207 3.40 -21.04 3.75
CA GLY A 207 2.84 -22.12 2.94
C GLY A 207 1.60 -21.73 2.12
N VAL A 208 1.41 -20.44 1.85
CA VAL A 208 0.30 -19.89 1.06
C VAL A 208 0.83 -18.91 0.01
N PRO A 209 0.10 -18.72 -1.11
CA PRO A 209 0.35 -17.63 -2.04
C PRO A 209 0.37 -16.28 -1.35
N LEU A 210 1.36 -15.45 -1.69
CA LEU A 210 1.53 -14.11 -1.12
C LEU A 210 1.97 -13.10 -2.17
N LEU A 211 1.56 -11.85 -1.99
CA LEU A 211 2.01 -10.72 -2.77
C LEU A 211 3.21 -10.07 -2.09
N PHE A 212 4.29 -9.88 -2.85
CA PHE A 212 5.51 -9.22 -2.38
C PHE A 212 6.05 -8.26 -3.44
N GLY A 213 6.98 -7.39 -3.06
CA GLY A 213 7.58 -6.45 -4.00
C GLY A 213 8.76 -5.67 -3.43
N ASP A 214 9.45 -4.99 -4.33
CA ASP A 214 10.67 -4.20 -4.06
C ASP A 214 10.41 -2.69 -3.95
N GLY A 215 9.14 -2.30 -3.83
CA GLY A 215 8.68 -0.91 -3.83
C GLY A 215 8.47 -0.30 -5.21
N SER A 216 8.99 -0.93 -6.27
CA SER A 216 8.78 -0.51 -7.66
C SER A 216 7.94 -1.50 -8.47
N HIS A 217 7.99 -2.78 -8.09
CA HIS A 217 7.29 -3.85 -8.79
C HIS A 217 6.72 -4.89 -7.80
N ALA A 218 5.50 -5.38 -8.06
CA ALA A 218 4.86 -6.42 -7.27
C ALA A 218 4.75 -7.73 -8.04
N ARG A 219 4.78 -8.82 -7.27
CA ARG A 219 4.81 -10.20 -7.76
C ARG A 219 4.03 -11.08 -6.79
N VAL A 220 3.67 -12.28 -7.24
CA VAL A 220 3.11 -13.33 -6.36
C VAL A 220 4.15 -14.42 -6.16
N LEU A 221 4.43 -14.78 -4.91
CA LEU A 221 5.23 -15.95 -4.54
C LEU A 221 4.29 -17.07 -4.10
N VAL A 222 4.53 -18.27 -4.61
CA VAL A 222 3.81 -19.49 -4.25
C VAL A 222 4.83 -20.56 -3.85
N PRO A 223 5.02 -20.78 -2.53
CA PRO A 223 5.85 -21.87 -2.03
C PRO A 223 5.13 -23.21 -2.21
N GLU A 224 5.68 -24.12 -3.03
CA GLU A 224 5.09 -25.45 -3.27
C GLU A 224 6.20 -26.51 -3.27
N ARG A 225 6.17 -27.43 -2.29
CA ARG A 225 7.06 -28.63 -2.23
C ARG A 225 8.55 -28.32 -2.44
N GLY A 226 9.03 -27.20 -1.88
CA GLY A 226 10.43 -26.77 -1.99
C GLY A 226 10.75 -25.93 -3.23
N LEU A 227 9.81 -25.78 -4.16
CA LEU A 227 9.88 -24.85 -5.28
C LEU A 227 9.27 -23.51 -4.88
N LEU A 228 9.87 -22.43 -5.39
CA LEU A 228 9.41 -21.06 -5.16
C LEU A 228 8.96 -20.48 -6.50
N VAL A 229 7.67 -20.69 -6.80
CA VAL A 229 7.07 -20.25 -8.05
C VAL A 229 6.70 -18.77 -7.92
N VAL A 230 7.14 -17.96 -8.87
CA VAL A 230 6.94 -16.51 -8.89
C VAL A 230 6.15 -16.13 -10.13
N HIS A 231 5.00 -15.50 -9.93
CA HIS A 231 4.24 -14.84 -10.98
C HIS A 231 4.69 -13.38 -11.03
N ASP A 232 5.57 -13.09 -11.97
CA ASP A 232 5.96 -11.72 -12.30
C ASP A 232 5.06 -11.21 -13.43
N PRO A 233 4.16 -10.25 -13.18
CA PRO A 233 3.16 -9.81 -14.16
C PRO A 233 3.78 -9.09 -15.37
N ALA A 234 5.07 -8.73 -15.33
CA ALA A 234 5.79 -8.18 -16.48
C ALA A 234 6.31 -9.27 -17.44
N LEU A 235 6.25 -10.54 -17.04
CA LEU A 235 6.62 -11.70 -17.86
C LEU A 235 5.38 -12.36 -18.42
N SER A 236 5.55 -13.21 -19.43
CA SER A 236 4.44 -13.94 -20.06
C SER A 236 4.05 -15.23 -19.34
N HIS A 237 4.83 -15.66 -18.34
CA HIS A 237 4.65 -16.91 -17.62
C HIS A 237 5.29 -16.86 -16.23
N ALA A 238 4.90 -17.79 -15.36
CA ALA A 238 5.50 -17.95 -14.04
C ALA A 238 6.91 -18.58 -14.13
N GLU A 239 7.81 -18.16 -13.24
CA GLU A 239 9.18 -18.66 -13.15
C GLU A 239 9.43 -19.37 -11.80
N VAL A 240 10.40 -20.27 -11.74
CA VAL A 240 10.92 -20.78 -10.46
C VAL A 240 12.12 -19.95 -10.06
N TRP A 241 12.08 -19.33 -8.89
CA TRP A 241 13.15 -18.47 -8.38
C TRP A 241 13.96 -19.16 -7.28
N SER A 242 15.24 -18.80 -7.19
CA SER A 242 16.06 -19.18 -6.03
C SER A 242 15.70 -18.32 -4.81
N ARG A 243 16.03 -18.81 -3.62
CA ARG A 243 15.84 -18.09 -2.34
C ARG A 243 16.58 -16.74 -2.34
N GLU A 244 17.79 -16.71 -2.89
CA GLU A 244 18.62 -15.50 -3.00
C GLU A 244 17.99 -14.47 -3.96
N ARG A 245 17.36 -14.94 -5.05
CA ARG A 245 16.64 -14.04 -5.96
C ARG A 245 15.43 -13.42 -5.26
N ILE A 246 14.68 -14.19 -4.47
CA ILE A 246 13.54 -13.67 -3.70
C ILE A 246 14.00 -12.69 -2.62
N ALA A 247 15.07 -13.02 -1.88
CA ALA A 247 15.63 -12.16 -0.83
C ALA A 247 15.97 -10.75 -1.35
N ARG A 248 16.46 -10.63 -2.59
CA ARG A 248 16.77 -9.33 -3.21
C ARG A 248 15.54 -8.48 -3.53
N HIS A 249 14.38 -9.09 -3.70
CA HIS A 249 13.15 -8.42 -4.10
C HIS A 249 12.12 -8.30 -2.97
N LEU A 250 12.29 -9.02 -1.87
CA LEU A 250 11.39 -9.01 -0.72
C LEU A 250 11.74 -7.87 0.24
N ARG A 251 10.95 -6.80 0.29
CA ARG A 251 11.14 -5.68 1.24
C ARG A 251 10.41 -5.84 2.57
N GLY A 252 10.55 -7.01 3.19
CA GLY A 252 10.13 -7.26 4.56
C GLY A 252 8.61 -7.35 4.80
N ALA A 253 7.76 -6.64 4.06
CA ALA A 253 6.31 -6.71 4.21
C ALA A 253 5.64 -7.35 2.98
N VAL A 254 4.71 -8.27 3.23
CA VAL A 254 3.94 -8.99 2.22
C VAL A 254 2.45 -8.90 2.51
N VAL A 255 1.62 -9.11 1.49
CA VAL A 255 0.18 -9.32 1.68
C VAL A 255 -0.13 -10.79 1.45
N VAL A 256 -0.68 -11.46 2.47
CA VAL A 256 -1.18 -12.82 2.36
C VAL A 256 -2.70 -12.84 2.27
N VAL A 257 -3.25 -13.82 1.57
CA VAL A 257 -4.68 -14.14 1.58
C VAL A 257 -4.83 -15.56 2.11
N GLU A 258 -5.66 -15.75 3.12
CA GLU A 258 -5.84 -17.03 3.80
C GLU A 258 -7.33 -17.38 3.90
N SER A 259 -7.66 -18.67 3.90
CA SER A 259 -9.03 -19.12 4.13
C SER A 259 -9.41 -19.03 5.61
N THR A 260 -10.55 -18.40 5.89
CA THR A 260 -11.15 -18.42 7.24
C THR A 260 -11.75 -19.78 7.60
N ARG A 261 -11.94 -20.66 6.62
CA ARG A 261 -12.53 -22.00 6.76
C ARG A 261 -11.51 -23.12 6.58
N GLY A 262 -10.23 -22.81 6.49
CA GLY A 262 -9.16 -23.80 6.30
C GLY A 262 -9.11 -24.42 4.90
N ALA A 263 -9.74 -23.80 3.89
CA ALA A 263 -9.53 -24.18 2.50
C ALA A 263 -8.04 -24.00 2.14
N ARG A 264 -7.53 -24.85 1.25
CA ARG A 264 -6.16 -24.74 0.72
C ARG A 264 -6.19 -24.05 -0.64
N PRO A 265 -5.16 -23.25 -0.96
CA PRO A 265 -5.01 -22.69 -2.30
C PRO A 265 -4.75 -23.82 -3.31
N ALA A 266 -5.04 -23.56 -4.59
CA ALA A 266 -4.70 -24.47 -5.68
C ALA A 266 -3.17 -24.67 -5.78
N THR A 267 -2.73 -25.81 -6.31
CA THR A 267 -1.32 -26.09 -6.57
C THR A 267 -0.93 -25.56 -7.97
N PRO A 268 0.18 -24.81 -8.11
CA PRO A 268 0.64 -24.34 -9.41
C PRO A 268 0.94 -25.49 -10.38
N ALA A 269 0.43 -25.41 -11.61
CA ALA A 269 0.71 -26.42 -12.65
C ALA A 269 2.21 -26.54 -12.98
N VAL A 270 2.94 -25.42 -12.94
CA VAL A 270 4.40 -25.39 -13.13
C VAL A 270 5.12 -26.24 -12.08
N ALA A 271 4.66 -26.24 -10.83
CA ALA A 271 5.23 -27.10 -9.80
C ALA A 271 4.94 -28.58 -10.08
N VAL A 272 3.74 -28.90 -10.58
CA VAL A 272 3.38 -30.27 -10.99
C VAL A 272 4.30 -30.77 -12.10
N ALA A 273 4.58 -29.93 -13.12
CA ALA A 273 5.45 -30.28 -14.22
C ALA A 273 6.91 -30.50 -13.77
N ALA A 274 7.44 -29.60 -12.93
CA ALA A 274 8.81 -29.70 -12.43
C ALA A 274 9.04 -30.95 -11.55
N ILE A 275 8.05 -31.34 -10.76
CA ILE A 275 8.12 -32.55 -9.90
C ILE A 275 8.00 -33.83 -10.72
N SER A 276 7.33 -33.78 -11.87
CA SER A 276 7.12 -34.95 -12.73
C SER A 276 8.33 -35.30 -13.59
N LEU A 277 9.37 -34.46 -13.61
CA LEU A 277 10.62 -34.78 -14.29
C LEU A 277 11.43 -35.77 -13.45
N PRO A 278 11.86 -36.91 -14.02
CA PRO A 278 12.70 -37.86 -13.30
C PRO A 278 14.00 -37.17 -12.86
N ALA A 279 14.41 -37.42 -11.61
CA ALA A 279 15.66 -36.88 -11.08
C ALA A 279 16.80 -37.16 -12.06
N PRO A 280 17.63 -36.15 -12.42
CA PRO A 280 18.78 -36.38 -13.27
C PRO A 280 19.66 -37.44 -12.61
N ARG A 281 19.90 -38.53 -13.35
CA ARG A 281 20.77 -39.63 -12.93
C ARG A 281 22.22 -39.19 -12.90
#